data_AF-A0AAD5MTL9-F1
#
_entry.id   AF-A0AAD5MTL9-F1
#
_cell.length_a   1.000
_cell.length_b   1.000
_cell.length_c   1.000
_cell.angle_alpha   90.00
_cell.angle_beta   90.00
_cell.angle_gamma   90.00
#
_symmetry.space_group_name_H-M   'P 1'
#
loop_
_entity.id
_entity.type
_entity.pdbx_description
1 polymer ?
#
loop_
_entity_poly.entity_id
_entity_poly.type
_entity_poly.pdbx_seq_one_letter_code
_entity_poly.pdbx_strand_id
1 'polypeptide(L)'
;MKYFTTIAIVTENITVLVGFNIAQADTYGEFPVFIRIGSYRCRAEKLRSLTAAAVIAVSKLKDISFVLDWISISSLESVRENHIHGVLLLISFILETSICDQVKGRVRGILVKLSQSKLWLKWCDMNKNIFLQLCNTVCLNFLDFTTAIDTSELVLTKRPLAKALLLRDTDEAHLFSDLELRLEFYRHVQVFGRSIKNFKSVLNFVINDLHNCVNERDASCILDVIYFNKDLFSATDFAAVTECILLRLEKQWRMPITISKARRLLAFISDEITTSDDELRWLKSCISVEEEVCKRIALQVGAHHLKYGIDNRLLVHMHAFLQDDDVRIREEASSILSPIVSKVNIVLNPTVCYWLITDLMPSSKEETTEHEEVSISKEVLYDVCSSSPYAESGYFGDYTDVKVMVNAL
;
A
#
# COMPACT_ATOMS: atom_id res chain seq x y z
N MET A 1 31.18 -17.38 34.72
CA MET A 1 30.57 -16.03 34.86
C MET A 1 29.11 -16.14 34.47
N LYS A 2 28.18 -15.99 35.43
CA LYS A 2 26.73 -16.06 35.17
C LYS A 2 26.26 -14.65 34.82
N TYR A 3 25.77 -14.42 33.61
CA TYR A 3 25.13 -13.16 33.25
C TYR A 3 23.67 -13.22 33.71
N PHE A 4 23.36 -12.54 34.81
CA PHE A 4 21.99 -12.23 35.19
C PHE A 4 21.68 -10.83 34.68
N THR A 5 20.83 -10.76 33.66
CA THR A 5 20.06 -9.54 33.41
C THR A 5 18.64 -9.83 33.89
N THR A 6 18.00 -8.89 34.56
CA THR A 6 16.58 -9.01 34.94
C THR A 6 15.88 -7.82 34.35
N ILE A 7 14.89 -8.06 33.51
CA ILE A 7 14.08 -6.99 32.93
C ILE A 7 12.73 -7.08 33.60
N ALA A 8 12.41 -6.05 34.39
CA ALA A 8 11.08 -5.83 34.92
C ALA A 8 10.32 -4.99 33.90
N ILE A 9 9.30 -5.57 33.27
CA ILE A 9 8.32 -4.79 32.52
C ILE A 9 7.21 -4.46 33.52
N VAL A 10 7.15 -3.18 33.92
CA VAL A 10 6.08 -2.65 34.78
C VAL A 10 5.08 -1.96 33.88
N THR A 11 3.84 -2.46 33.88
CA THR A 11 2.68 -1.73 33.38
C THR A 11 1.70 -1.57 34.53
N GLU A 12 0.84 -0.55 34.50
CA GLU A 12 0.08 -0.01 35.64
C GLU A 12 -0.68 -1.04 36.50
N ASN A 13 -0.88 -2.28 36.05
CA ASN A 13 -1.50 -3.34 36.85
C ASN A 13 -0.76 -4.71 36.85
N ILE A 14 0.41 -4.85 36.22
CA ILE A 14 1.16 -6.12 36.18
C ILE A 14 2.68 -5.85 36.19
N THR A 15 3.38 -6.44 37.16
CA THR A 15 4.85 -6.53 37.18
C THR A 15 5.26 -7.90 36.65
N VAL A 16 5.91 -7.96 35.48
CA VAL A 16 6.48 -9.21 34.95
C VAL A 16 7.99 -9.20 35.15
N LEU A 17 8.49 -10.12 35.98
CA LEU A 17 9.90 -10.37 36.20
C LEU A 17 10.41 -11.39 35.17
N VAL A 18 11.20 -10.92 34.18
CA VAL A 18 11.90 -11.80 33.24
C VAL A 18 13.33 -12.01 33.75
N GLY A 19 13.58 -13.15 34.39
CA GLY A 19 14.91 -13.57 34.84
C GLY A 19 15.65 -14.34 33.75
N PHE A 20 16.89 -13.93 33.44
CA PHE A 20 17.72 -14.61 32.45
C PHE A 20 18.63 -15.65 33.12
N ASN A 21 18.43 -16.94 32.81
CA ASN A 21 19.36 -17.99 33.23
C ASN A 21 19.62 -18.97 32.07
N ILE A 22 20.74 -18.75 31.34
CA ILE A 22 21.07 -19.47 30.10
C ILE A 22 21.73 -20.85 30.37
N ALA A 23 21.89 -21.26 31.63
CA ALA A 23 22.77 -22.39 31.98
C ALA A 23 22.09 -23.78 32.15
N GLN A 24 20.81 -23.97 31.78
CA GLN A 24 20.08 -25.23 32.05
C GLN A 24 19.21 -25.72 30.88
N ALA A 25 19.73 -25.68 29.64
CA ALA A 25 19.02 -26.19 28.46
C ALA A 25 19.46 -27.61 28.01
N ASP A 26 20.16 -28.37 28.86
CA ASP A 26 20.87 -29.59 28.41
C ASP A 26 20.12 -30.92 28.57
N THR A 27 18.87 -30.95 29.00
CA THR A 27 18.17 -32.24 29.14
C THR A 27 16.68 -32.14 28.83
N TYR A 28 16.27 -32.90 27.82
CA TYR A 28 14.90 -33.08 27.30
C TYR A 28 14.38 -31.90 26.48
N GLY A 29 13.52 -32.19 25.49
CA GLY A 29 12.90 -31.24 24.57
C GLY A 29 11.96 -30.24 25.26
N GLU A 30 12.49 -29.50 26.23
CA GLU A 30 11.82 -28.45 26.96
C GLU A 30 12.09 -27.10 26.29
N PHE A 31 11.01 -26.35 26.08
CA PHE A 31 11.07 -24.95 25.70
C PHE A 31 12.01 -24.18 26.65
N PRO A 32 12.93 -23.33 26.14
CA PRO A 32 13.81 -22.51 26.95
C PRO A 32 12.99 -21.77 28.01
N VAL A 33 13.46 -21.77 29.26
CA VAL A 33 12.75 -21.16 30.41
C VAL A 33 12.36 -19.69 30.13
N PHE A 34 13.14 -18.99 29.29
CA PHE A 34 12.88 -17.64 28.75
C PHE A 34 11.50 -17.47 28.11
N ILE A 35 11.04 -18.51 27.43
CA ILE A 35 9.77 -18.57 26.72
C ILE A 35 8.65 -18.98 27.70
N ARG A 36 8.92 -19.80 28.72
CA ARG A 36 7.88 -20.31 29.64
C ARG A 36 7.21 -19.25 30.53
N ILE A 37 7.88 -18.17 30.93
CA ILE A 37 7.46 -17.36 32.10
C ILE A 37 6.60 -16.12 31.76
N GLY A 38 6.77 -15.47 30.60
CA GLY A 38 5.99 -14.26 30.24
C GLY A 38 5.06 -14.43 29.02
N SER A 39 5.53 -15.11 27.97
CA SER A 39 4.87 -15.09 26.65
C SER A 39 3.93 -16.26 26.35
N TYR A 40 4.00 -17.40 27.04
CA TYR A 40 3.43 -18.64 26.49
C TYR A 40 2.22 -19.19 27.27
N ARG A 41 1.93 -18.65 28.47
CA ARG A 41 0.70 -18.95 29.23
C ARG A 41 -0.36 -17.86 29.18
N CYS A 42 -0.03 -16.66 28.70
CA CYS A 42 -0.98 -15.55 28.64
C CYS A 42 -1.92 -15.69 27.44
N ARG A 43 -3.24 -15.49 27.66
CA ARG A 43 -4.24 -15.45 26.58
C ARG A 43 -4.17 -14.16 25.77
N ALA A 44 -3.62 -13.08 26.33
CA ALA A 44 -3.56 -11.77 25.67
C ALA A 44 -2.44 -11.75 24.63
N GLU A 45 -2.79 -11.46 23.36
CA GLU A 45 -1.83 -11.30 22.27
C GLU A 45 -0.84 -10.16 22.53
N LYS A 46 -1.34 -8.99 22.98
CA LYS A 46 -0.51 -7.81 23.22
C LYS A 46 0.66 -8.07 24.17
N LEU A 47 0.46 -8.88 25.21
CA LEU A 47 1.54 -9.25 26.13
C LEU A 47 2.58 -10.16 25.46
N ARG A 48 2.15 -11.07 24.58
CA ARG A 48 3.05 -11.95 23.82
C ARG A 48 3.89 -11.14 22.84
N SER A 49 3.28 -10.19 22.15
CA SER A 49 3.96 -9.28 21.23
C SER A 49 4.99 -8.43 21.96
N LEU A 50 4.61 -7.75 23.06
CA LEU A 50 5.54 -6.96 23.87
C LEU A 50 6.69 -7.77 24.46
N THR A 51 6.41 -8.99 24.92
CA THR A 51 7.45 -9.85 25.48
C THR A 51 8.41 -10.34 24.39
N ALA A 52 7.91 -10.71 23.21
CA ALA A 52 8.76 -11.07 22.08
C ALA A 52 9.65 -9.87 21.67
N ALA A 53 9.07 -8.67 21.54
CA ALA A 53 9.80 -7.45 21.27
C ALA A 53 10.88 -7.17 22.33
N ALA A 54 10.53 -7.26 23.62
CA ALA A 54 11.46 -7.02 24.72
C ALA A 54 12.62 -8.03 24.74
N VAL A 55 12.34 -9.31 24.47
CA VAL A 55 13.38 -10.34 24.35
C VAL A 55 14.34 -10.01 23.22
N ILE A 56 13.85 -9.62 22.05
CA ILE A 56 14.71 -9.29 20.91
C ILE A 56 15.48 -7.99 21.13
N ALA A 57 14.85 -6.96 21.71
CA ALA A 57 15.46 -5.65 21.96
C ALA A 57 16.72 -5.71 22.86
N VAL A 58 16.76 -6.67 23.78
CA VAL A 58 17.89 -6.85 24.71
C VAL A 58 18.84 -7.99 24.32
N SER A 59 18.50 -8.72 23.25
CA SER A 59 19.29 -9.85 22.76
C SER A 59 20.50 -9.36 21.95
N LYS A 60 21.66 -9.97 22.16
CA LYS A 60 22.81 -9.82 21.27
C LYS A 60 22.66 -10.77 20.08
N LEU A 61 23.46 -10.58 19.04
CA LEU A 61 23.47 -11.45 17.86
C LEU A 61 23.68 -12.94 18.20
N LYS A 62 24.48 -13.24 19.24
CA LYS A 62 24.67 -14.62 19.73
C LYS A 62 23.40 -15.22 20.33
N ASP A 63 22.61 -14.41 21.05
CA ASP A 63 21.35 -14.83 21.64
C ASP A 63 20.30 -15.07 20.55
N ILE A 64 20.24 -14.18 19.55
CA ILE A 64 19.40 -14.37 18.34
C ILE A 64 19.79 -15.66 17.62
N SER A 65 21.10 -15.92 17.47
CA SER A 65 21.59 -17.15 16.84
C SER A 65 21.10 -18.39 17.58
N PHE A 66 21.20 -18.39 18.92
CA PHE A 66 20.74 -19.49 19.76
C PHE A 66 19.22 -19.71 19.62
N VAL A 67 18.42 -18.63 19.62
CA VAL A 67 16.97 -18.72 19.43
C VAL A 67 16.62 -19.33 18.08
N LEU A 68 17.30 -18.93 17.00
CA LEU A 68 17.08 -19.50 15.67
C LEU A 68 17.49 -20.97 15.57
N ASP A 69 18.59 -21.38 16.22
CA ASP A 69 19.00 -22.78 16.29
C ASP A 69 17.94 -23.61 17.00
N TRP A 70 17.46 -23.12 18.14
CA TRP A 70 16.39 -23.76 18.90
C TRP A 70 15.09 -23.91 18.09
N ILE A 71 14.65 -22.86 17.39
CA ILE A 71 13.46 -22.94 16.52
C ILE A 71 13.67 -23.98 15.42
N SER A 72 14.88 -24.03 14.83
CA SER A 72 15.17 -24.90 13.69
C SER A 72 15.15 -26.41 14.00
N ILE A 73 15.37 -26.79 15.26
CA ILE A 73 15.37 -28.18 15.75
C ILE A 73 14.06 -28.56 16.45
N SER A 74 13.22 -27.59 16.80
CA SER A 74 11.98 -27.84 17.53
C SER A 74 10.86 -28.34 16.61
N SER A 75 10.14 -29.38 17.02
CA SER A 75 8.92 -29.81 16.32
C SER A 75 7.71 -28.99 16.77
N LEU A 76 6.91 -28.51 15.80
CA LEU A 76 5.69 -27.74 16.03
C LEU A 76 4.41 -28.56 15.86
N GLU A 77 4.50 -29.88 15.66
CA GLU A 77 3.35 -30.73 15.29
C GLU A 77 2.29 -30.84 16.40
N SER A 78 2.70 -30.91 17.66
CA SER A 78 1.82 -31.11 18.82
C SER A 78 1.75 -29.88 19.73
N VAL A 79 2.15 -28.73 19.19
CA VAL A 79 2.27 -27.47 19.94
C VAL A 79 0.94 -26.71 19.91
N ARG A 80 0.56 -26.10 21.04
CA ARG A 80 -0.65 -25.26 21.13
C ARG A 80 -0.52 -24.03 20.22
N GLU A 81 -1.61 -23.61 19.58
CA GLU A 81 -1.68 -22.43 18.70
C GLU A 81 -1.05 -21.17 19.31
N ASN A 82 -1.26 -20.93 20.61
CA ASN A 82 -0.69 -19.75 21.29
C ASN A 82 0.84 -19.78 21.36
N HIS A 83 1.44 -20.97 21.44
CA HIS A 83 2.89 -21.13 21.44
C HIS A 83 3.46 -20.98 20.03
N ILE A 84 2.77 -21.52 19.02
CA ILE A 84 3.11 -21.33 17.61
C ILE A 84 3.13 -19.84 17.30
N HIS A 85 2.10 -19.12 17.71
CA HIS A 85 2.01 -17.67 17.58
C HIS A 85 3.20 -16.95 18.22
N GLY A 86 3.60 -17.33 19.44
CA GLY A 86 4.75 -16.73 20.12
C GLY A 86 6.06 -16.96 19.36
N VAL A 87 6.25 -18.14 18.77
CA VAL A 87 7.41 -18.43 17.91
C VAL A 87 7.39 -17.57 16.64
N LEU A 88 6.22 -17.42 15.99
CA LEU A 88 6.09 -16.57 14.81
C LEU A 88 6.36 -15.09 15.13
N LEU A 89 5.87 -14.58 16.27
CA LEU A 89 6.16 -13.22 16.74
C LEU A 89 7.65 -13.00 16.99
N LEU A 90 8.33 -13.96 17.63
CA LEU A 90 9.79 -13.88 17.83
C LEU A 90 10.53 -13.78 16.49
N ILE A 91 10.14 -14.60 15.50
CA ILE A 91 10.74 -14.54 14.15
C ILE A 91 10.46 -13.18 13.49
N SER A 92 9.25 -12.62 13.65
CA SER A 92 8.90 -11.28 13.13
C SER A 92 9.83 -10.22 13.69
N PHE A 93 9.95 -10.14 15.02
CA PHE A 93 10.82 -9.15 15.65
C PHE A 93 12.30 -9.36 15.31
N ILE A 94 12.76 -10.60 15.14
CA ILE A 94 14.12 -10.87 14.65
C ILE A 94 14.31 -10.29 13.25
N LEU A 95 13.36 -10.46 12.33
CA LEU A 95 13.45 -9.90 10.98
C LEU A 95 13.38 -8.37 10.96
N GLU A 96 12.53 -7.77 11.80
CA GLU A 96 12.36 -6.32 11.89
C GLU A 96 13.62 -5.63 12.45
N THR A 97 14.27 -6.25 13.44
CA THR A 97 15.44 -5.66 14.11
C THR A 97 16.78 -6.01 13.46
N SER A 98 16.85 -7.14 12.73
CA SER A 98 18.12 -7.61 12.16
C SER A 98 18.37 -7.08 10.76
N ILE A 99 19.40 -6.22 10.64
CA ILE A 99 19.95 -5.79 9.35
C ILE A 99 20.82 -6.89 8.70
N CYS A 100 21.26 -7.90 9.48
CA CYS A 100 22.21 -8.91 9.03
C CYS A 100 21.58 -9.96 8.08
N ASP A 101 22.17 -10.10 6.88
CA ASP A 101 21.72 -11.06 5.86
C ASP A 101 21.87 -12.53 6.30
N GLN A 102 22.86 -12.84 7.15
CA GLN A 102 23.02 -14.20 7.68
C GLN A 102 21.82 -14.62 8.54
N VAL A 103 21.30 -13.70 9.35
CA VAL A 103 20.10 -13.93 10.17
C VAL A 103 18.88 -14.13 9.27
N LYS A 104 18.71 -13.27 8.26
CA LYS A 104 17.64 -13.40 7.27
C LYS A 104 17.70 -14.73 6.53
N GLY A 105 18.90 -15.18 6.13
CA GLY A 105 19.12 -16.47 5.48
C GLY A 105 18.72 -17.66 6.36
N ARG A 106 19.01 -17.60 7.66
CA ARG A 106 18.60 -18.65 8.63
C ARG A 106 17.10 -18.66 8.87
N VAL A 107 16.48 -17.50 9.06
CA VAL A 107 15.01 -17.38 9.15
C VAL A 107 14.35 -17.94 7.88
N ARG A 108 14.88 -17.59 6.70
CA ARG A 108 14.42 -18.13 5.42
C ARG A 108 14.48 -19.67 5.41
N GLY A 109 15.58 -20.27 5.87
CA GLY A 109 15.73 -21.72 5.98
C GLY A 109 14.68 -22.37 6.89
N ILE A 110 14.36 -21.73 8.03
CA ILE A 110 13.30 -22.20 8.95
C ILE A 110 11.93 -22.13 8.28
N LEU A 111 11.59 -21.00 7.66
CA LEU A 111 10.30 -20.82 7.01
C LEU A 111 10.09 -21.79 5.83
N VAL A 112 11.15 -22.11 5.08
CA VAL A 112 11.11 -23.15 4.03
C VAL A 112 10.77 -24.52 4.61
N LYS A 113 11.44 -24.94 5.69
CA LYS A 113 11.13 -26.22 6.36
C LYS A 113 9.68 -26.26 6.85
N LEU A 114 9.21 -25.17 7.47
CA LEU A 114 7.82 -25.08 7.94
C LEU A 114 6.82 -25.14 6.79
N SER A 115 7.09 -24.45 5.68
CA SER A 115 6.27 -24.52 4.46
C SER A 115 6.17 -25.94 3.92
N GLN A 116 7.31 -26.63 3.79
CA GLN A 116 7.38 -28.00 3.27
C GLN A 116 6.67 -29.01 4.17
N SER A 117 6.66 -28.80 5.48
CA SER A 117 5.95 -29.66 6.43
C SER A 117 4.43 -29.64 6.26
N LYS A 118 3.87 -28.61 5.58
CA LYS A 118 2.43 -28.36 5.44
C LYS A 118 1.65 -28.24 6.76
N LEU A 119 2.34 -28.20 7.92
CA LEU A 119 1.71 -28.06 9.24
C LEU A 119 0.95 -26.74 9.38
N TRP A 120 1.47 -25.69 8.75
CA TRP A 120 0.90 -24.34 8.82
C TRP A 120 -0.51 -24.23 8.26
N LEU A 121 -0.92 -25.15 7.37
CA LEU A 121 -2.27 -25.20 6.82
C LEU A 121 -3.32 -25.56 7.89
N LYS A 122 -2.92 -26.24 8.97
CA LYS A 122 -3.81 -26.61 10.09
C LYS A 122 -3.92 -25.52 11.16
N TRP A 123 -3.07 -24.50 11.11
CA TRP A 123 -3.08 -23.44 12.11
C TRP A 123 -4.30 -22.54 11.98
N CYS A 124 -4.59 -21.79 13.04
CA CYS A 124 -5.63 -20.77 12.98
C CYS A 124 -5.27 -19.64 11.99
N ASP A 125 -6.28 -18.93 11.49
CA ASP A 125 -6.13 -17.83 10.52
C ASP A 125 -5.13 -16.75 10.98
N MET A 126 -5.09 -16.44 12.28
CA MET A 126 -4.12 -15.49 12.83
C MET A 126 -2.66 -15.95 12.65
N ASN A 127 -2.38 -17.23 12.89
CA ASN A 127 -1.04 -17.80 12.74
C ASN A 127 -0.66 -17.95 11.26
N LYS A 128 -1.62 -18.34 10.41
CA LYS A 128 -1.46 -18.35 8.95
C LYS A 128 -1.10 -16.95 8.42
N ASN A 129 -1.81 -15.92 8.87
CA ASN A 129 -1.54 -14.54 8.50
C ASN A 129 -0.09 -14.12 8.80
N ILE A 130 0.39 -14.30 10.05
CA ILE A 130 1.76 -13.94 10.41
C ILE A 130 2.76 -14.76 9.60
N PHE A 131 2.53 -16.07 9.47
CA PHE A 131 3.42 -16.93 8.70
C PHE A 131 3.58 -16.47 7.24
N LEU A 132 2.48 -16.13 6.55
CA LEU A 132 2.54 -15.61 5.18
C LEU A 132 3.19 -14.21 5.11
N GLN A 133 2.96 -13.34 6.09
CA GLN A 133 3.64 -12.05 6.17
C GLN A 133 5.17 -12.22 6.29
N LEU A 134 5.63 -13.15 7.13
CA LEU A 134 7.05 -13.50 7.26
C LEU A 134 7.59 -14.00 5.92
N CYS A 135 6.88 -14.92 5.25
CA CYS A 135 7.28 -15.45 3.96
C CYS A 135 7.40 -14.35 2.88
N ASN A 136 6.45 -13.41 2.84
CA ASN A 136 6.50 -12.26 1.94
C ASN A 136 7.68 -11.34 2.25
N THR A 137 8.02 -11.16 3.52
CA THR A 137 9.13 -10.30 3.97
C THR A 137 10.49 -10.83 3.54
N VAL A 138 10.68 -12.15 3.55
CA VAL A 138 11.92 -12.80 3.09
C VAL A 138 11.88 -13.21 1.61
N CYS A 139 10.90 -12.72 0.84
CA CYS A 139 10.70 -13.00 -0.59
C CYS A 139 10.73 -14.51 -0.90
N LEU A 140 10.02 -15.31 -0.11
CA LEU A 140 9.91 -16.74 -0.34
C LEU A 140 8.90 -17.06 -1.43
N ASN A 141 9.42 -17.37 -2.62
CA ASN A 141 8.63 -17.71 -3.81
C ASN A 141 8.20 -19.20 -3.87
N PHE A 142 8.46 -20.02 -2.85
CA PHE A 142 8.31 -21.50 -2.88
C PHE A 142 7.10 -22.08 -2.09
N LEU A 143 6.12 -21.28 -1.67
CA LEU A 143 4.94 -21.86 -0.99
C LEU A 143 4.06 -22.58 -2.02
N ASP A 144 4.02 -23.91 -2.02
CA ASP A 144 3.03 -24.63 -2.83
C ASP A 144 1.62 -24.39 -2.25
N PHE A 145 0.94 -23.35 -2.74
CA PHE A 145 -0.41 -22.96 -2.32
C PHE A 145 -1.51 -23.81 -2.96
N THR A 146 -1.14 -24.59 -3.97
CA THR A 146 -1.94 -24.81 -5.18
C THR A 146 -3.17 -25.71 -5.03
N THR A 147 -3.40 -26.31 -3.85
CA THR A 147 -4.54 -27.24 -3.66
C THR A 147 -5.07 -27.35 -2.24
N ALA A 148 -4.46 -26.70 -1.25
CA ALA A 148 -4.71 -27.03 0.16
C ALA A 148 -5.21 -25.85 1.02
N ILE A 149 -5.37 -24.67 0.43
CA ILE A 149 -5.90 -23.51 1.13
C ILE A 149 -7.39 -23.37 0.80
N ASP A 150 -8.24 -23.60 1.78
CA ASP A 150 -9.64 -23.20 1.71
C ASP A 150 -9.72 -21.70 2.04
N THR A 151 -10.10 -20.89 1.04
CA THR A 151 -10.22 -19.43 1.20
C THR A 151 -11.43 -19.03 2.04
N SER A 152 -12.43 -19.91 2.19
CA SER A 152 -13.66 -19.62 2.93
C SER A 152 -13.43 -19.50 4.44
N GLU A 153 -12.41 -20.17 4.97
CA GLU A 153 -12.02 -20.11 6.39
C GLU A 153 -11.06 -18.96 6.71
N LEU A 154 -10.62 -18.19 5.70
CA LEU A 154 -9.65 -17.11 5.87
C LEU A 154 -10.35 -15.77 6.01
N VAL A 155 -9.82 -14.92 6.89
CA VAL A 155 -10.23 -13.51 7.00
C VAL A 155 -8.99 -12.62 6.97
N LEU A 156 -8.09 -12.81 7.93
CA LEU A 156 -6.84 -12.07 8.06
C LEU A 156 -5.81 -12.50 7.03
N THR A 157 -5.74 -13.80 6.73
CA THR A 157 -4.73 -14.36 5.82
C THR A 157 -4.93 -13.92 4.36
N LYS A 158 -6.12 -13.44 3.97
CA LYS A 158 -6.41 -13.00 2.60
C LYS A 158 -5.46 -11.90 2.12
N ARG A 159 -5.11 -10.94 2.98
CA ARG A 159 -4.20 -9.84 2.63
C ARG A 159 -2.77 -10.31 2.31
N PRO A 160 -2.04 -10.98 3.22
CA PRO A 160 -0.71 -11.48 2.88
C PRO A 160 -0.75 -12.55 1.79
N LEU A 161 -1.84 -13.31 1.64
CA LEU A 161 -2.02 -14.23 0.52
C LEU A 161 -2.11 -13.47 -0.81
N ALA A 162 -2.94 -12.43 -0.90
CA ALA A 162 -3.05 -11.57 -2.08
C ALA A 162 -1.70 -10.94 -2.47
N LYS A 163 -0.94 -10.45 -1.48
CA LYS A 163 0.43 -9.96 -1.71
C LYS A 163 1.35 -11.07 -2.24
N ALA A 164 1.25 -12.28 -1.70
CA ALA A 164 2.05 -13.41 -2.16
C ALA A 164 1.70 -13.82 -3.60
N LEU A 165 0.40 -13.80 -3.96
CA LEU A 165 -0.09 -14.08 -5.32
C LEU A 165 0.42 -13.03 -6.32
N LEU A 166 0.42 -11.74 -5.94
CA LEU A 166 0.95 -10.67 -6.79
C LEU A 166 2.44 -10.85 -7.12
N LEU A 167 3.23 -11.30 -6.14
CA LEU A 167 4.67 -11.53 -6.32
C LEU A 167 4.96 -12.79 -7.14
N ARG A 168 3.94 -13.56 -7.54
CA ARG A 168 4.07 -14.85 -8.19
C ARG A 168 3.49 -14.87 -9.58
N ASP A 169 4.07 -15.73 -10.39
CA ASP A 169 3.60 -16.10 -11.71
C ASP A 169 2.88 -17.45 -11.60
N THR A 170 1.63 -17.45 -11.12
CA THR A 170 0.90 -18.69 -10.86
C THR A 170 -0.55 -18.63 -11.36
N ASP A 171 -0.96 -19.65 -12.11
CA ASP A 171 -2.32 -19.87 -12.65
C ASP A 171 -3.30 -20.44 -11.59
N GLU A 172 -3.26 -19.94 -10.35
CA GLU A 172 -4.13 -20.41 -9.27
C GLU A 172 -5.55 -19.83 -9.37
N ALA A 173 -6.23 -20.07 -10.50
CA ALA A 173 -7.56 -19.55 -10.79
C ALA A 173 -8.60 -19.91 -9.71
N HIS A 174 -8.42 -21.06 -9.02
CA HIS A 174 -9.32 -21.51 -7.97
C HIS A 174 -9.34 -20.57 -6.75
N LEU A 175 -8.20 -19.95 -6.38
CA LEU A 175 -8.12 -19.00 -5.27
C LEU A 175 -8.90 -17.72 -5.57
N PHE A 176 -8.87 -17.29 -6.83
CA PHE A 176 -9.61 -16.12 -7.29
C PHE A 176 -11.12 -16.37 -7.42
N SER A 177 -11.64 -17.53 -7.04
CA SER A 177 -13.10 -17.71 -6.90
C SER A 177 -13.69 -16.85 -5.77
N ASP A 178 -12.90 -16.57 -4.73
CA ASP A 178 -13.29 -15.74 -3.59
C ASP A 178 -13.19 -14.23 -3.91
N LEU A 179 -14.33 -13.53 -3.83
CA LEU A 179 -14.42 -12.09 -4.07
C LEU A 179 -13.55 -11.28 -3.11
N GLU A 180 -13.53 -11.60 -1.82
CA GLU A 180 -12.77 -10.82 -0.83
C GLU A 180 -11.26 -10.92 -1.10
N LEU A 181 -10.79 -12.10 -1.51
CA LEU A 181 -9.40 -12.28 -1.90
C LEU A 181 -9.07 -11.50 -3.18
N ARG A 182 -9.97 -11.50 -4.17
CA ARG A 182 -9.82 -10.67 -5.38
C ARG A 182 -9.72 -9.18 -5.05
N LEU A 183 -10.56 -8.68 -4.13
CA LEU A 183 -10.52 -7.27 -3.71
C LEU A 183 -9.20 -6.90 -3.01
N GLU A 184 -8.69 -7.75 -2.11
CA GLU A 184 -7.36 -7.53 -1.50
C GLU A 184 -6.24 -7.61 -2.56
N PHE A 185 -6.38 -8.50 -3.54
CA PHE A 185 -5.46 -8.57 -4.67
C PHE A 185 -5.46 -7.25 -5.47
N TYR A 186 -6.63 -6.72 -5.84
CA TYR A 186 -6.74 -5.43 -6.54
C TYR A 186 -6.11 -4.28 -5.76
N ARG A 187 -6.29 -4.23 -4.43
CA ARG A 187 -5.64 -3.24 -3.55
C ARG A 187 -4.11 -3.34 -3.64
N HIS A 188 -3.56 -4.55 -3.63
CA HIS A 188 -2.12 -4.74 -3.78
C HIS A 188 -1.60 -4.38 -5.18
N VAL A 189 -2.35 -4.68 -6.24
CA VAL A 189 -2.03 -4.25 -7.61
C VAL A 189 -1.98 -2.73 -7.70
N GLN A 190 -3.00 -2.06 -7.15
CA GLN A 190 -3.07 -0.61 -7.12
C GLN A 190 -1.85 0.01 -6.43
N VAL A 191 -1.47 -0.51 -5.24
CA VAL A 191 -0.30 -0.03 -4.49
C VAL A 191 1.00 -0.32 -5.26
N PHE A 192 1.08 -1.43 -5.99
CA PHE A 192 2.23 -1.75 -6.82
C PHE A 192 2.39 -0.79 -8.01
N GLY A 193 1.28 -0.25 -8.52
CA GLY A 193 1.26 0.87 -9.47
C GLY A 193 1.83 0.57 -10.85
N ARG A 194 1.92 -0.71 -11.25
CA ARG A 194 2.50 -1.16 -12.52
C ARG A 194 1.71 -2.33 -13.10
N SER A 195 1.83 -2.51 -14.41
CA SER A 195 1.27 -3.66 -15.14
C SER A 195 1.79 -4.97 -14.56
N ILE A 196 0.89 -5.94 -14.41
CA ILE A 196 1.17 -7.29 -13.94
C ILE A 196 1.19 -8.20 -15.16
N LYS A 197 2.35 -8.78 -15.45
CA LYS A 197 2.56 -9.65 -16.62
C LYS A 197 1.60 -10.84 -16.67
N ASN A 198 1.14 -11.32 -15.52
CA ASN A 198 0.39 -12.58 -15.37
C ASN A 198 -1.03 -12.36 -14.86
N PHE A 199 -1.61 -11.19 -15.13
CA PHE A 199 -2.96 -10.83 -14.70
C PHE A 199 -4.10 -11.64 -15.37
N LYS A 200 -3.77 -12.57 -16.26
CA LYS A 200 -4.73 -13.33 -17.09
C LYS A 200 -5.76 -14.12 -16.28
N SER A 201 -5.35 -14.71 -15.16
CA SER A 201 -6.23 -15.51 -14.30
C SER A 201 -7.30 -14.67 -13.60
N VAL A 202 -7.06 -13.37 -13.43
CA VAL A 202 -7.97 -12.44 -12.74
C VAL A 202 -8.77 -11.58 -13.73
N LEU A 203 -8.27 -11.40 -14.96
CA LEU A 203 -8.90 -10.57 -16.01
C LEU A 203 -10.40 -10.84 -16.17
N ASN A 204 -10.79 -12.12 -16.22
CA ASN A 204 -12.18 -12.54 -16.41
C ASN A 204 -13.11 -12.09 -15.27
N PHE A 205 -12.58 -11.87 -14.07
CA PHE A 205 -13.37 -11.45 -12.92
C PHE A 205 -13.46 -9.94 -12.81
N VAL A 206 -12.45 -9.20 -13.25
CA VAL A 206 -12.30 -7.76 -12.99
C VAL A 206 -13.48 -6.93 -13.49
N ILE A 207 -13.95 -7.21 -14.72
CA ILE A 207 -15.07 -6.49 -15.32
C ILE A 207 -16.38 -6.82 -14.58
N ASN A 208 -16.58 -8.11 -14.27
CA ASN A 208 -17.75 -8.55 -13.51
C ASN A 208 -17.75 -7.98 -12.08
N ASP A 209 -16.59 -7.92 -11.44
CA ASP A 209 -16.43 -7.34 -10.11
C ASP A 209 -16.68 -5.82 -10.14
N LEU A 210 -16.24 -5.11 -11.19
CA LEU A 210 -16.55 -3.69 -11.39
C LEU A 210 -18.06 -3.49 -11.54
N HIS A 211 -18.71 -4.30 -12.38
CA HIS A 211 -20.14 -4.22 -12.63
C HIS A 211 -20.96 -4.44 -11.35
N ASN A 212 -20.57 -5.42 -10.54
CA ASN A 212 -21.27 -5.79 -9.30
C ASN A 212 -20.76 -5.04 -8.07
N CYS A 213 -19.83 -4.10 -8.22
CA CYS A 213 -19.25 -3.38 -7.10
C CYS A 213 -20.30 -2.47 -6.46
N VAL A 214 -20.48 -2.61 -5.15
CA VAL A 214 -21.36 -1.75 -4.33
C VAL A 214 -20.58 -0.57 -3.74
N ASN A 215 -19.29 -0.78 -3.43
CA ASN A 215 -18.44 0.18 -2.74
C ASN A 215 -17.58 0.99 -3.72
N GLU A 216 -17.70 2.32 -3.68
CA GLU A 216 -16.89 3.20 -4.52
C GLU A 216 -15.38 3.07 -4.29
N ARG A 217 -14.94 2.74 -3.07
CA ARG A 217 -13.51 2.54 -2.78
C ARG A 217 -12.95 1.32 -3.50
N ASP A 218 -13.72 0.24 -3.55
CA ASP A 218 -13.30 -0.98 -4.25
C ASP A 218 -13.37 -0.79 -5.77
N ALA A 219 -14.39 -0.08 -6.26
CA ALA A 219 -14.46 0.35 -7.67
C ALA A 219 -13.23 1.21 -8.05
N SER A 220 -12.85 2.17 -7.21
CA SER A 220 -11.65 3.01 -7.37
C SER A 220 -10.37 2.18 -7.51
N CYS A 221 -10.23 1.10 -6.73
CA CYS A 221 -9.12 0.16 -6.87
C CYS A 221 -9.18 -0.57 -8.22
N ILE A 222 -10.34 -1.12 -8.57
CA ILE A 222 -10.53 -1.89 -9.81
C ILE A 222 -10.22 -1.03 -11.05
N LEU A 223 -10.64 0.24 -11.06
CA LEU A 223 -10.35 1.17 -12.17
C LEU A 223 -8.85 1.40 -12.38
N ASP A 224 -8.07 1.55 -11.30
CA ASP A 224 -6.61 1.63 -11.40
C ASP A 224 -6.01 0.33 -11.93
N VAL A 225 -6.51 -0.82 -11.48
CA VAL A 225 -6.05 -2.13 -11.94
C VAL A 225 -6.28 -2.30 -13.44
N ILE A 226 -7.45 -1.93 -13.95
CA ILE A 226 -7.73 -1.96 -15.39
C ILE A 226 -6.79 -0.99 -16.12
N TYR A 227 -6.62 0.23 -15.60
CA TYR A 227 -5.73 1.23 -16.21
C TYR A 227 -4.29 0.73 -16.35
N PHE A 228 -3.72 0.14 -15.29
CA PHE A 228 -2.34 -0.38 -15.31
C PHE A 228 -2.17 -1.60 -16.21
N ASN A 229 -3.25 -2.31 -16.55
CA ASN A 229 -3.24 -3.54 -17.33
C ASN A 229 -4.01 -3.41 -18.64
N LYS A 230 -4.27 -2.19 -19.11
CA LYS A 230 -5.09 -1.90 -20.29
C LYS A 230 -4.64 -2.66 -21.54
N ASP A 231 -3.34 -2.87 -21.71
CA ASP A 231 -2.77 -3.58 -22.86
C ASP A 231 -3.17 -5.08 -22.93
N LEU A 232 -3.77 -5.61 -21.87
CA LEU A 232 -4.25 -7.00 -21.79
C LEU A 232 -5.74 -7.16 -22.13
N PHE A 233 -6.49 -6.07 -22.26
CA PHE A 233 -7.93 -6.10 -22.52
C PHE A 233 -8.22 -6.00 -24.03
N SER A 234 -9.29 -6.68 -24.45
CA SER A 234 -9.79 -6.60 -25.83
C SER A 234 -10.70 -5.39 -26.04
N ALA A 235 -10.97 -5.03 -27.30
CA ALA A 235 -11.93 -3.97 -27.61
C ALA A 235 -13.35 -4.25 -27.07
N THR A 236 -13.76 -5.53 -27.02
CA THR A 236 -15.05 -5.92 -26.44
C THR A 236 -15.08 -5.73 -24.92
N ASP A 237 -13.97 -5.99 -24.24
CA ASP A 237 -13.86 -5.75 -22.80
C ASP A 237 -13.94 -4.26 -22.49
N PHE A 238 -13.27 -3.44 -23.30
CA PHE A 238 -13.31 -1.99 -23.17
C PHE A 238 -14.68 -1.38 -23.43
N ALA A 239 -15.46 -1.95 -24.36
CA ALA A 239 -16.85 -1.54 -24.56
C ALA A 239 -17.68 -1.79 -23.29
N ALA A 240 -17.53 -2.96 -22.66
CA ALA A 240 -18.25 -3.31 -21.42
C ALA A 240 -17.82 -2.42 -20.23
N VAL A 241 -16.52 -2.14 -20.10
CA VAL A 241 -16.00 -1.22 -19.08
C VAL A 241 -16.53 0.19 -19.28
N THR A 242 -16.54 0.67 -20.53
CA THR A 242 -17.03 2.01 -20.88
C THR A 242 -18.50 2.17 -20.55
N GLU A 243 -19.34 1.21 -20.96
CA GLU A 243 -20.77 1.20 -20.63
C GLU A 243 -21.00 1.25 -19.12
N CYS A 244 -20.26 0.42 -18.37
CA CYS A 244 -20.34 0.37 -16.91
C CYS A 244 -19.98 1.72 -16.28
N ILE A 245 -18.87 2.34 -16.71
CA ILE A 245 -18.40 3.61 -16.17
C ILE A 245 -19.41 4.73 -16.46
N LEU A 246 -19.89 4.85 -17.69
CA LEU A 246 -20.83 5.91 -18.08
C LEU A 246 -22.13 5.82 -17.27
N LEU A 247 -22.68 4.61 -17.12
CA LEU A 247 -23.86 4.38 -16.29
C LEU A 247 -23.65 4.79 -14.83
N ARG A 248 -22.47 4.47 -14.26
CA ARG A 248 -22.15 4.74 -12.85
C ARG A 248 -21.85 6.22 -12.61
N LEU A 249 -21.19 6.92 -13.54
CA LEU A 249 -20.93 8.35 -13.47
C LEU A 249 -22.22 9.18 -13.49
N GLU A 250 -23.22 8.76 -14.28
CA GLU A 250 -24.49 9.49 -14.38
C GLU A 250 -25.31 9.40 -13.07
N LYS A 251 -25.29 8.23 -12.40
CA LYS A 251 -26.32 7.90 -11.40
C LYS A 251 -25.83 7.50 -10.02
N GLN A 252 -24.55 7.17 -9.84
CA GLN A 252 -24.12 6.45 -8.63
C GLN A 252 -22.83 6.95 -7.98
N TRP A 253 -21.75 7.16 -8.73
CA TRP A 253 -20.46 7.53 -8.12
C TRP A 253 -20.41 9.00 -7.72
N ARG A 254 -19.97 9.26 -6.48
CA ARG A 254 -19.86 10.60 -5.90
C ARG A 254 -18.46 10.91 -5.39
N MET A 255 -17.63 9.91 -5.11
CA MET A 255 -16.28 10.14 -4.63
C MET A 255 -15.41 10.75 -5.74
N PRO A 256 -14.79 11.93 -5.52
CA PRO A 256 -14.00 12.61 -6.55
C PRO A 256 -12.86 11.75 -7.10
N ILE A 257 -12.19 10.97 -6.22
CA ILE A 257 -11.13 10.05 -6.63
C ILE A 257 -11.62 8.91 -7.55
N THR A 258 -12.81 8.38 -7.30
CA THR A 258 -13.41 7.32 -8.13
C THR A 258 -13.80 7.87 -9.48
N ILE A 259 -14.45 9.04 -9.50
CA ILE A 259 -14.79 9.76 -10.72
C ILE A 259 -13.53 10.06 -11.54
N SER A 260 -12.48 10.57 -10.90
CA SER A 260 -11.24 10.93 -11.59
C SER A 260 -10.58 9.71 -12.24
N LYS A 261 -10.49 8.58 -11.54
CA LYS A 261 -9.93 7.35 -12.12
C LYS A 261 -10.78 6.78 -13.24
N ALA A 262 -12.11 6.89 -13.12
CA ALA A 262 -13.03 6.47 -14.17
C ALA A 262 -12.84 7.32 -15.43
N ARG A 263 -12.76 8.65 -15.29
CA ARG A 263 -12.49 9.58 -16.39
C ARG A 263 -11.13 9.31 -17.04
N ARG A 264 -10.10 9.05 -16.23
CA ARG A 264 -8.79 8.64 -16.76
C ARG A 264 -8.87 7.37 -17.57
N LEU A 265 -9.61 6.38 -17.08
CA LEU A 265 -9.73 5.12 -17.81
C LEU A 265 -10.46 5.33 -19.15
N LEU A 266 -11.55 6.10 -19.17
CA LEU A 266 -12.25 6.47 -20.40
C LEU A 266 -11.35 7.20 -21.40
N ALA A 267 -10.62 8.23 -20.97
CA ALA A 267 -9.75 9.01 -21.84
C ALA A 267 -8.65 8.15 -22.51
N PHE A 268 -8.11 7.16 -21.78
CA PHE A 268 -7.02 6.32 -22.28
C PHE A 268 -7.48 5.07 -23.05
N ILE A 269 -8.78 4.74 -23.01
CA ILE A 269 -9.40 3.67 -23.80
C ILE A 269 -10.02 4.24 -25.08
N SER A 270 -10.53 5.48 -25.02
CA SER A 270 -11.13 6.14 -26.15
C SER A 270 -10.08 6.46 -27.21
N ASP A 271 -10.37 6.14 -28.47
CA ASP A 271 -9.60 6.61 -29.63
C ASP A 271 -9.99 8.04 -30.03
N GLU A 272 -10.86 8.71 -29.26
CA GLU A 272 -11.30 10.08 -29.54
C GLU A 272 -10.15 11.08 -29.36
N ILE A 273 -9.80 11.74 -30.46
CA ILE A 273 -8.74 12.76 -30.51
C ILE A 273 -9.17 14.04 -29.79
N THR A 274 -10.47 14.32 -29.70
CA THR A 274 -11.03 15.56 -29.15
C THR A 274 -11.66 15.35 -27.79
N THR A 275 -11.40 16.26 -26.86
CA THR A 275 -11.99 16.24 -25.51
C THR A 275 -13.47 16.61 -25.58
N SER A 276 -14.33 15.80 -24.94
CA SER A 276 -15.77 16.07 -24.89
C SER A 276 -16.10 17.27 -23.98
N ASP A 277 -17.23 17.96 -24.25
CA ASP A 277 -17.70 19.09 -23.41
C ASP A 277 -17.93 18.70 -21.95
N ASP A 278 -18.33 17.45 -21.72
CA ASP A 278 -18.53 16.90 -20.38
C ASP A 278 -17.21 16.70 -19.64
N GLU A 279 -16.19 16.23 -20.34
CA GLU A 279 -14.84 16.07 -19.80
C GLU A 279 -14.16 17.41 -19.54
N LEU A 280 -14.31 18.40 -20.42
CA LEU A 280 -13.81 19.76 -20.18
C LEU A 280 -14.45 20.40 -18.93
N ARG A 281 -15.76 20.21 -18.73
CA ARG A 281 -16.46 20.66 -17.51
C ARG A 281 -15.91 19.97 -16.25
N TRP A 282 -15.63 18.66 -16.33
CA TRP A 282 -15.01 17.93 -15.23
C TRP A 282 -13.57 18.40 -14.95
N LEU A 283 -12.75 18.63 -15.97
CA LEU A 283 -11.40 19.18 -15.81
C LEU A 283 -11.43 20.55 -15.13
N LYS A 284 -12.38 21.41 -15.49
CA LYS A 284 -12.62 22.69 -14.82
C LYS A 284 -12.96 22.48 -13.34
N SER A 285 -13.83 21.52 -13.01
CA SER A 285 -14.19 21.28 -11.61
C SER A 285 -13.06 20.67 -10.79
N CYS A 286 -12.08 20.00 -11.40
CA CYS A 286 -10.92 19.46 -10.68
C CYS A 286 -9.98 20.52 -10.11
N ILE A 287 -9.98 21.75 -10.64
CA ILE A 287 -9.13 22.84 -10.15
C ILE A 287 -9.45 23.16 -8.67
N SER A 288 -10.73 23.10 -8.30
CA SER A 288 -11.21 23.40 -6.94
C SER A 288 -11.28 22.18 -6.01
N VAL A 289 -10.93 20.97 -6.48
CA VAL A 289 -10.95 19.77 -5.63
C VAL A 289 -9.74 19.79 -4.68
N GLU A 290 -9.94 19.63 -3.38
CA GLU A 290 -8.82 19.66 -2.40
C GLU A 290 -7.82 18.51 -2.59
N GLU A 291 -8.27 17.36 -3.09
CA GLU A 291 -7.48 16.14 -3.21
C GLU A 291 -6.43 16.23 -4.34
N GLU A 292 -5.14 16.27 -3.98
CA GLU A 292 -3.99 16.30 -4.92
C GLU A 292 -4.12 15.22 -6.01
N VAL A 293 -4.51 13.99 -5.62
CA VAL A 293 -4.60 12.84 -6.54
C VAL A 293 -5.59 13.10 -7.68
N CYS A 294 -6.72 13.77 -7.41
CA CYS A 294 -7.72 14.10 -8.41
C CYS A 294 -7.17 15.11 -9.43
N LYS A 295 -6.46 16.14 -8.94
CA LYS A 295 -5.80 17.14 -9.80
C LYS A 295 -4.72 16.51 -10.67
N ARG A 296 -3.89 15.63 -10.12
CA ARG A 296 -2.86 14.90 -10.88
C ARG A 296 -3.46 14.01 -11.95
N ILE A 297 -4.56 13.34 -11.65
CA ILE A 297 -5.28 12.55 -12.65
C ILE A 297 -5.86 13.46 -13.76
N ALA A 298 -6.43 14.61 -13.42
CA ALA A 298 -6.90 15.58 -14.41
C ALA A 298 -5.75 16.05 -15.33
N LEU A 299 -4.59 16.36 -14.76
CA LEU A 299 -3.38 16.69 -15.52
C LEU A 299 -2.93 15.55 -16.44
N GLN A 300 -2.98 14.29 -15.99
CA GLN A 300 -2.66 13.11 -16.82
C GLN A 300 -3.60 12.97 -18.01
N VAL A 301 -4.90 13.21 -17.80
CA VAL A 301 -5.92 13.16 -18.85
C VAL A 301 -5.72 14.29 -19.85
N GLY A 302 -5.54 15.53 -19.39
CA GLY A 302 -5.26 16.65 -20.29
C GLY A 302 -3.96 16.47 -21.06
N ALA A 303 -2.90 15.97 -20.42
CA ALA A 303 -1.64 15.63 -21.09
C ALA A 303 -1.81 14.53 -22.15
N HIS A 304 -2.72 13.58 -21.94
CA HIS A 304 -3.03 12.54 -22.93
C HIS A 304 -3.61 13.16 -24.19
N HIS A 305 -4.66 13.98 -24.08
CA HIS A 305 -5.28 14.65 -25.23
C HIS A 305 -4.33 15.61 -25.95
N LEU A 306 -3.52 16.38 -25.19
CA LEU A 306 -2.54 17.30 -25.77
C LEU A 306 -1.48 16.61 -26.65
N LYS A 307 -1.25 15.30 -26.48
CA LYS A 307 -0.36 14.52 -27.36
C LYS A 307 -0.96 14.25 -28.74
N TYR A 308 -2.29 14.17 -28.84
CA TYR A 308 -2.98 13.91 -30.12
C TYR A 308 -3.34 15.20 -30.87
N GLY A 309 -3.44 16.32 -30.16
CA GLY A 309 -3.64 17.63 -30.77
C GLY A 309 -3.77 18.73 -29.72
N ILE A 310 -3.47 19.96 -30.13
CA ILE A 310 -3.67 21.15 -29.27
C ILE A 310 -5.12 21.60 -29.44
N ASP A 311 -5.97 21.31 -28.46
CA ASP A 311 -7.28 21.94 -28.30
C ASP A 311 -7.15 23.17 -27.38
N ASN A 312 -7.48 24.34 -27.90
CA ASN A 312 -7.45 25.59 -27.13
C ASN A 312 -8.38 25.54 -25.92
N ARG A 313 -9.52 24.84 -26.01
CA ARG A 313 -10.47 24.72 -24.89
C ARG A 313 -9.88 23.95 -23.73
N LEU A 314 -9.21 22.83 -24.03
CA LEU A 314 -8.47 22.04 -23.05
C LEU A 314 -7.32 22.84 -22.44
N LEU A 315 -6.58 23.57 -23.28
CA LEU A 315 -5.43 24.35 -22.84
C LEU A 315 -5.82 25.46 -21.85
N VAL A 316 -7.02 26.06 -21.96
CA VAL A 316 -7.55 27.00 -20.95
C VAL A 316 -7.71 26.34 -19.57
N HIS A 317 -8.28 25.14 -19.50
CA HIS A 317 -8.43 24.44 -18.22
C HIS A 317 -7.10 23.95 -17.65
N MET A 318 -6.19 23.47 -18.51
CA MET A 318 -4.85 23.05 -18.11
C MET A 318 -4.01 24.22 -17.58
N HIS A 319 -4.16 25.41 -18.18
CA HIS A 319 -3.48 26.64 -17.77
C HIS A 319 -3.81 27.04 -16.33
N ALA A 320 -5.05 26.83 -15.89
CA ALA A 320 -5.47 27.16 -14.52
C ALA A 320 -4.71 26.39 -13.44
N PHE A 321 -4.28 25.14 -13.70
CA PHE A 321 -3.46 24.36 -12.76
C PHE A 321 -2.07 24.95 -12.50
N LEU A 322 -1.58 25.88 -13.35
CA LEU A 322 -0.33 26.60 -13.08
C LEU A 322 -0.44 27.59 -11.90
N GLN A 323 -1.67 27.91 -11.48
CA GLN A 323 -1.98 28.77 -10.34
C GLN A 323 -2.54 27.97 -9.15
N ASP A 324 -2.44 26.64 -9.17
CA ASP A 324 -2.91 25.81 -8.06
C ASP A 324 -2.17 26.14 -6.76
N ASP A 325 -2.79 25.94 -5.59
CA ASP A 325 -2.13 26.18 -4.31
C ASP A 325 -0.99 25.19 -4.04
N ASP A 326 -1.09 23.95 -4.55
CA ASP A 326 -0.06 22.93 -4.39
C ASP A 326 1.09 23.13 -5.40
N VAL A 327 2.31 23.30 -4.88
CA VAL A 327 3.54 23.43 -5.65
C VAL A 327 3.73 22.26 -6.62
N ARG A 328 3.42 21.03 -6.20
CA ARG A 328 3.62 19.82 -7.01
C ARG A 328 2.71 19.82 -8.23
N ILE A 329 1.47 20.28 -8.06
CA ILE A 329 0.50 20.41 -9.15
C ILE A 329 0.97 21.47 -10.14
N ARG A 330 1.42 22.63 -9.66
CA ARG A 330 1.98 23.70 -10.53
C ARG A 330 3.18 23.23 -11.33
N GLU A 331 4.10 22.49 -10.70
CA GLU A 331 5.29 21.94 -11.36
C GLU A 331 4.93 20.87 -12.40
N GLU A 332 4.01 19.96 -12.06
CA GLU A 332 3.54 18.92 -12.99
C GLU A 332 2.85 19.56 -14.21
N ALA A 333 1.94 20.51 -13.98
CA ALA A 333 1.28 21.29 -15.04
C ALA A 333 2.29 22.04 -15.92
N SER A 334 3.31 22.67 -15.31
CA SER A 334 4.36 23.35 -16.06
C SER A 334 5.15 22.38 -16.93
N SER A 335 5.48 21.19 -16.43
CA SER A 335 6.20 20.18 -17.24
C SER A 335 5.40 19.72 -18.45
N ILE A 336 4.06 19.65 -18.33
CA ILE A 336 3.16 19.26 -19.41
C ILE A 336 3.03 20.38 -20.46
N LEU A 337 2.92 21.63 -20.00
CA LEU A 337 2.60 22.77 -20.87
C LEU A 337 3.82 23.47 -21.48
N SER A 338 4.98 23.39 -20.83
CA SER A 338 6.21 24.03 -21.32
C SER A 338 6.62 23.63 -22.75
N PRO A 339 6.50 22.35 -23.17
CA PRO A 339 6.81 21.96 -24.55
C PRO A 339 5.91 22.61 -25.60
N ILE A 340 4.68 22.93 -25.24
CA ILE A 340 3.69 23.57 -26.14
C ILE A 340 4.13 25.00 -26.48
N VAL A 341 4.64 25.71 -25.48
CA VAL A 341 5.02 27.12 -25.58
C VAL A 341 6.42 27.28 -26.15
N SER A 342 7.39 26.55 -25.60
CA SER A 342 8.81 26.76 -25.90
C SER A 342 9.25 26.08 -27.18
N LYS A 343 8.49 25.10 -27.71
CA LYS A 343 8.86 24.24 -28.85
C LYS A 343 10.20 23.51 -28.67
N VAL A 344 10.78 23.57 -27.48
CA VAL A 344 12.01 22.92 -27.04
C VAL A 344 11.68 22.14 -25.78
N ASN A 345 12.37 21.04 -25.53
CA ASN A 345 12.07 20.20 -24.36
C ASN A 345 12.68 20.77 -23.06
N ILE A 346 12.35 22.03 -22.74
CA ILE A 346 12.78 22.73 -21.54
C ILE A 346 11.56 22.92 -20.65
N VAL A 347 11.65 22.48 -19.39
CA VAL A 347 10.63 22.75 -18.38
C VAL A 347 10.81 24.17 -17.88
N LEU A 348 9.77 24.98 -18.07
CA LEU A 348 9.74 26.36 -17.62
C LEU A 348 9.31 26.41 -16.14
N ASN A 349 9.64 27.51 -15.48
CA ASN A 349 9.05 27.83 -14.19
C ASN A 349 7.51 28.00 -14.36
N PRO A 350 6.66 27.49 -13.45
CA PRO A 350 5.20 27.55 -13.61
C PRO A 350 4.65 28.95 -13.85
N THR A 351 5.19 29.97 -13.16
CA THR A 351 4.78 31.37 -13.35
C THR A 351 5.16 31.88 -14.73
N VAL A 352 6.38 31.58 -15.21
CA VAL A 352 6.82 31.97 -16.56
C VAL A 352 5.97 31.26 -17.62
N CYS A 353 5.70 29.97 -17.43
CA CYS A 353 4.84 29.18 -18.31
C CYS A 353 3.43 29.77 -18.38
N TYR A 354 2.88 30.19 -17.23
CA TYR A 354 1.55 30.80 -17.14
C TYR A 354 1.46 32.06 -18.00
N TRP A 355 2.40 32.99 -17.85
CA TRP A 355 2.41 34.25 -18.61
C TRP A 355 2.50 34.01 -20.12
N LEU A 356 3.38 33.10 -20.55
CA LEU A 356 3.55 32.83 -21.97
C LEU A 356 2.33 32.16 -22.60
N ILE A 357 1.61 31.32 -21.87
CA ILE A 357 0.34 30.73 -22.36
C ILE A 357 -0.75 31.79 -22.41
N THR A 358 -0.83 32.68 -21.42
CA THR A 358 -1.77 33.81 -21.44
C THR A 358 -1.57 34.68 -22.67
N ASP A 359 -0.33 34.92 -23.09
CA ASP A 359 -0.01 35.69 -24.31
C ASP A 359 -0.39 34.94 -25.60
N LEU A 360 -0.35 33.60 -25.59
CA LEU A 360 -0.82 32.75 -26.70
C LEU A 360 -2.35 32.67 -26.78
N MET A 361 -3.06 33.03 -25.71
CA MET A 361 -4.51 32.86 -25.53
C MET A 361 -5.20 34.19 -25.17
N PRO A 362 -5.26 35.17 -26.10
CA PRO A 362 -5.82 36.48 -25.79
C PRO A 362 -7.32 36.46 -25.41
N SER A 363 -8.04 35.38 -25.74
CA SER A 363 -9.47 35.21 -25.45
C SER A 363 -9.82 34.63 -24.07
N SER A 364 -8.84 34.19 -23.26
CA SER A 364 -9.11 33.65 -21.90
C SER A 364 -9.16 34.72 -20.80
N LYS A 365 -8.94 35.99 -21.14
CA LYS A 365 -8.92 37.12 -20.21
C LYS A 365 -10.27 37.40 -19.53
N GLU A 366 -11.37 36.85 -20.04
CA GLU A 366 -12.72 37.11 -19.49
C GLU A 366 -13.24 36.01 -18.55
N GLU A 367 -12.72 34.78 -18.58
CA GLU A 367 -13.27 33.66 -17.77
C GLU A 367 -12.51 33.32 -16.49
N THR A 368 -11.33 33.92 -16.25
CA THR A 368 -10.47 33.60 -15.10
C THR A 368 -10.60 34.57 -13.92
N THR A 369 -11.47 35.58 -14.00
CA THR A 369 -11.70 36.59 -12.96
C THR A 369 -13.01 36.43 -12.18
N GLU A 370 -13.55 35.22 -12.07
CA GLU A 370 -14.56 34.88 -11.05
C GLU A 370 -13.90 34.13 -9.89
N HIS A 371 -12.95 34.77 -9.21
CA HIS A 371 -12.72 34.46 -7.81
C HIS A 371 -13.77 35.24 -7.02
N GLU A 372 -14.85 34.56 -6.62
CA GLU A 372 -15.76 35.09 -5.61
C GLU A 372 -14.92 35.53 -4.41
N GLU A 373 -15.00 36.82 -4.08
CA GLU A 373 -14.57 37.33 -2.79
C GLU A 373 -15.36 36.60 -1.71
N VAL A 374 -14.80 35.52 -1.17
CA VAL A 374 -15.34 34.86 0.01
C VAL A 374 -15.22 35.87 1.15
N SER A 375 -16.38 36.43 1.50
CA SER A 375 -16.55 37.27 2.67
C SER A 375 -15.93 36.58 3.88
N ILE A 376 -14.87 37.18 4.41
CA ILE A 376 -14.21 36.75 5.66
C ILE A 376 -15.25 36.90 6.77
N SER A 377 -15.96 35.81 7.07
CA SER A 377 -16.87 35.75 8.21
C SER A 377 -16.39 34.65 9.15
N LYS A 378 -15.87 35.11 10.29
CA LYS A 378 -15.52 34.39 11.52
C LYS A 378 -14.48 33.29 11.38
N GLU A 379 -13.25 33.69 11.72
CA GLU A 379 -12.18 32.86 12.26
C GLU A 379 -12.74 31.75 13.18
N VAL A 380 -12.79 30.53 12.64
CA VAL A 380 -12.67 29.34 13.45
C VAL A 380 -11.17 29.07 13.50
N LEU A 381 -10.53 29.47 14.60
CA LEU A 381 -9.14 29.09 14.88
C LEU A 381 -9.03 27.57 14.75
N TYR A 382 -8.34 27.12 13.71
CA TYR A 382 -7.94 25.74 13.55
C TYR A 382 -6.70 25.48 14.41
N ASP A 383 -6.78 24.43 15.24
CA ASP A 383 -5.68 23.96 16.07
C ASP A 383 -4.66 23.21 15.18
N VAL A 384 -3.45 23.79 15.06
CA VAL A 384 -2.34 23.25 14.24
C VAL A 384 -1.83 21.90 14.78
N CYS A 385 -2.33 21.43 15.93
CA CYS A 385 -1.95 20.16 16.54
C CYS A 385 -2.90 18.98 16.25
N SER A 386 -3.98 19.13 15.47
CA SER A 386 -4.84 17.98 15.13
C SER A 386 -4.24 17.16 13.97
N SER A 387 -3.27 16.31 14.26
CA SER A 387 -2.81 15.28 13.33
C SER A 387 -3.95 14.30 13.00
N SER A 388 -4.21 14.08 11.71
CA SER A 388 -5.13 13.04 11.22
C SER A 388 -4.80 11.69 11.88
N PRO A 389 -5.75 11.02 12.56
CA PRO A 389 -5.53 9.70 13.16
C PRO A 389 -5.30 8.59 12.13
N TYR A 390 -5.34 8.90 10.82
CA TYR A 390 -5.12 7.98 9.70
C TYR A 390 -3.94 8.38 8.79
N ALA A 391 -3.17 9.41 9.15
CA ALA A 391 -1.92 9.69 8.44
C ALA A 391 -0.91 8.59 8.76
N GLU A 392 -0.56 7.79 7.77
CA GLU A 392 0.58 6.88 7.84
C GLU A 392 1.83 7.71 8.21
N SER A 393 2.59 7.23 9.20
CA SER A 393 3.80 7.88 9.67
C SER A 393 4.83 7.92 8.55
N GLY A 394 4.87 9.03 7.81
CA GLY A 394 5.99 9.36 6.93
C GLY A 394 7.25 9.49 7.78
N TYR A 395 8.33 8.85 7.37
CA TYR A 395 9.65 9.07 7.94
C TYR A 395 10.00 10.56 7.80
N PHE A 396 9.92 11.29 8.91
CA PHE A 396 10.42 12.65 9.02
C PHE A 396 11.91 12.59 9.37
N GLY A 397 12.74 13.17 8.51
CA GLY A 397 14.13 13.52 8.78
C GLY A 397 15.14 12.43 8.45
N ASP A 398 16.18 12.82 7.72
CA ASP A 398 17.43 12.08 7.66
C ASP A 398 18.05 12.10 9.07
N TYR A 399 18.32 10.92 9.63
CA TYR A 399 18.98 10.78 10.94
C TYR A 399 20.31 11.54 11.00
N THR A 400 20.94 11.74 9.84
CA THR A 400 22.18 12.50 9.69
C THR A 400 21.99 13.96 10.10
N ASP A 401 20.85 14.58 9.79
CA ASP A 401 20.55 15.98 10.12
C ASP A 401 20.32 16.18 11.62
N VAL A 402 19.63 15.22 12.27
CA VAL A 402 19.43 15.23 13.73
C VAL A 402 20.75 15.06 14.48
N LYS A 403 21.65 14.24 13.96
CA LYS A 403 22.97 14.00 14.55
C LYS A 403 23.87 15.24 14.48
N VAL A 404 23.74 16.07 13.46
CA VAL A 404 24.47 17.35 13.36
C VAL A 404 23.95 18.33 14.43
N MET A 405 22.64 18.40 14.66
CA MET A 405 22.05 19.30 15.66
C MET A 405 22.40 18.91 17.10
N VAL A 406 22.46 17.61 17.41
CA VAL A 406 22.80 17.13 18.76
C VAL A 406 24.29 17.33 19.10
N ASN A 407 25.17 17.30 18.11
CA ASN A 407 26.61 17.56 18.31
C ASN A 407 26.97 19.06 18.30
N ALA A 408 26.00 19.93 18.05
CA ALA A 408 26.15 21.40 18.11
C ALA A 408 25.61 22.01 19.42
N LEU A 409 25.17 21.16 20.35
CA LEU A 409 24.92 21.48 21.77
C LEU A 409 26.04 20.85 22.61
#